data_AF-A0A345ZJE2-F1
#
_entry.id   AF-A0A345ZJE2-F1
#
_cell.length_a   1.000
_cell.length_b   1.000
_cell.length_c   1.000
_cell.angle_alpha   90.00
_cell.angle_beta   90.00
_cell.angle_gamma   90.00
#
_symmetry.space_group_name_H-M   'P 1'
#
loop_
_entity.id
_entity.type
_entity.pdbx_description
1 polymer ?
#
loop_
_entity_poly.entity_id
_entity_poly.type
_entity_poly.pdbx_seq_one_letter_code
_entity_poly.pdbx_strand_id
1 'polypeptide(L)' 'MSESTLDDRLVELETRLAFQEHSLGELSDALADLRSENGRLVMMLQRALDELRQIRAGLSSDLTGDPGLEPPPPHY' A
#
# COMPACT_ATOMS: atom_id res chain seq x y z
N MET A 1 -8.05 -21.76 -49.84
CA MET A 1 -8.64 -21.95 -48.51
C MET A 1 -10.13 -22.07 -48.73
N SER A 2 -10.75 -23.18 -48.35
CA SER A 2 -12.20 -23.34 -48.45
C SER A 2 -12.87 -22.54 -47.34
N GLU A 3 -14.09 -22.06 -47.59
CA GLU A 3 -14.89 -21.27 -46.64
C GLU A 3 -14.99 -21.95 -45.26
N SER A 4 -15.20 -23.28 -45.25
CA SER A 4 -15.19 -24.11 -44.03
C SER A 4 -13.90 -24.02 -43.21
N THR A 5 -12.72 -23.91 -43.83
CA THR A 5 -11.46 -23.78 -43.06
C THR A 5 -11.29 -22.41 -42.40
N LEU A 6 -11.96 -21.39 -42.95
CA LEU A 6 -11.94 -20.04 -42.39
C LEU A 6 -12.90 -19.95 -41.20
N ASP A 7 -14.10 -20.54 -41.34
CA ASP A 7 -15.10 -20.61 -40.26
C ASP A 7 -14.57 -21.37 -39.04
N ASP A 8 -13.92 -22.51 -39.23
CA ASP A 8 -13.32 -23.29 -38.12
C ASP A 8 -12.28 -22.45 -37.35
N ARG A 9 -11.48 -21.67 -38.08
CA ARG A 9 -10.47 -20.81 -37.48
C ARG A 9 -11.07 -19.59 -36.78
N LEU A 10 -12.18 -19.05 -37.28
CA LEU A 10 -12.93 -17.99 -36.60
C LEU A 10 -13.48 -18.49 -35.27
N VAL A 11 -14.11 -19.68 -35.25
CA VAL A 11 -14.64 -20.29 -34.02
C VAL A 11 -13.53 -20.52 -32.99
N GLU A 12 -12.36 -21.00 -33.41
CA GLU A 12 -11.21 -21.17 -32.51
C GLU A 12 -10.76 -19.83 -31.92
N LEU A 13 -10.65 -18.80 -32.75
CA LEU A 13 -10.22 -17.46 -32.32
C LEU A 13 -11.25 -16.82 -31.37
N GLU A 14 -12.54 -16.95 -31.64
CA GLU A 14 -13.62 -16.46 -30.76
C GLU A 14 -13.59 -17.17 -29.41
N THR A 15 -13.41 -18.49 -29.40
CA THR A 15 -13.29 -19.28 -28.16
C THR A 15 -12.09 -18.81 -27.33
N ARG A 16 -10.93 -18.61 -27.99
CA ARG A 16 -9.72 -18.11 -27.33
C ARG A 16 -9.88 -16.67 -26.85
N LEU A 17 -10.58 -15.83 -27.60
CA LEU A 17 -10.85 -14.45 -27.22
C LEU A 17 -11.73 -14.39 -25.98
N ALA A 18 -12.84 -15.14 -25.96
CA ALA A 18 -13.74 -15.21 -24.81
C ALA A 18 -13.02 -15.65 -23.53
N PHE A 19 -12.11 -16.63 -23.62
CA PHE A 19 -11.29 -17.04 -22.49
C PHE A 19 -10.33 -15.94 -22.01
N GLN A 20 -9.70 -15.23 -22.95
CA GLN A 20 -8.79 -14.12 -22.63
C GLN A 20 -9.53 -12.95 -21.99
N GLU A 21 -10.72 -12.59 -22.48
CA GLU A 21 -11.56 -11.54 -21.88
C GLU A 21 -11.97 -11.89 -20.46
N HIS A 22 -12.37 -13.15 -20.23
CA HIS A 22 -12.68 -13.62 -18.89
C HIS A 22 -11.46 -13.54 -17.95
N SER A 23 -10.31 -14.03 -18.41
CA SER A 23 -9.05 -14.00 -17.64
C SER A 23 -8.62 -12.57 -17.31
N LEU A 24 -8.79 -11.62 -18.25
CA LEU A 24 -8.50 -10.21 -18.03
C LEU A 24 -9.45 -9.58 -17.00
N GLY A 25 -10.71 -10.00 -16.96
CA GLY A 25 -11.65 -9.62 -15.91
C GLY A 25 -11.16 -10.05 -14.53
N GLU A 26 -10.86 -11.35 -14.37
CA GLU A 26 -10.37 -11.89 -13.10
C GLU A 26 -9.07 -11.22 -12.63
N LEU A 27 -8.13 -10.96 -13.54
CA LEU A 27 -6.89 -10.25 -13.23
C LEU A 27 -7.12 -8.79 -12.83
N SER A 28 -8.11 -8.13 -13.44
CA SER A 28 -8.46 -6.75 -13.12
C SER A 28 -9.06 -6.64 -11.72
N ASP A 29 -9.93 -7.59 -11.35
CA ASP A 29 -10.53 -7.66 -10.02
C ASP A 29 -9.46 -7.94 -8.96
N ALA A 30 -8.59 -8.94 -9.18
CA ALA A 30 -7.49 -9.24 -8.28
C ALA A 30 -6.53 -8.04 -8.10
N LEU A 31 -6.27 -7.29 -9.17
CA LEU A 31 -5.44 -6.08 -9.10
C LEU A 31 -6.12 -4.96 -8.30
N ALA A 32 -7.44 -4.79 -8.44
CA ALA A 32 -8.19 -3.81 -7.67
C ALA A 32 -8.14 -4.12 -6.17
N ASP A 33 -8.29 -5.39 -5.80
CA ASP A 33 -8.19 -5.85 -4.41
C ASP A 33 -6.79 -5.59 -3.84
N LEU A 34 -5.73 -5.93 -4.59
CA LEU A 34 -4.35 -5.67 -4.17
C LEU A 34 -4.06 -4.18 -3.98
N ARG A 35 -4.59 -3.31 -4.85
CA ARG A 35 -4.44 -1.85 -4.69
C ARG A 35 -5.15 -1.33 -3.45
N SER A 36 -6.36 -1.83 -3.18
CA SER A 36 -7.12 -1.48 -1.97
C SER A 36 -6.36 -1.88 -0.71
N GLU A 37 -5.85 -3.11 -0.67
CA GLU A 37 -5.08 -3.60 0.48
C GLU A 37 -3.75 -2.86 0.65
N ASN A 38 -3.03 -2.59 -0.44
CA ASN A 38 -1.82 -1.78 -0.40
C ASN A 38 -2.08 -0.40 0.21
N GLY A 39 -3.19 0.25 -0.19
CA GLY A 39 -3.61 1.53 0.40
C GLY A 39 -3.83 1.45 1.92
N ARG A 40 -4.48 0.37 2.40
CA ARG A 40 -4.67 0.13 3.84
C ARG A 40 -3.34 -0.03 4.57
N LEU A 41 -2.43 -0.83 4.03
CA LEU A 41 -1.11 -1.07 4.61
C LEU A 41 -0.29 0.22 4.68
N VAL A 42 -0.32 1.06 3.64
CA VAL A 42 0.34 2.37 3.64
C VAL A 42 -0.18 3.26 4.76
N MET A 43 -1.50 3.34 4.95
CA MET A 43 -2.10 4.12 6.05
C MET A 43 -1.69 3.59 7.43
N MET A 44 -1.66 2.27 7.62
CA MET A 44 -1.21 1.66 8.87
C MET A 44 0.25 1.97 9.18
N LEU A 45 1.13 1.88 8.17
CA LEU A 45 2.55 2.20 8.31
C LEU A 45 2.77 3.68 8.64
N GLN A 46 2.05 4.59 7.99
CA GLN A 46 2.12 6.02 8.28
C GLN A 46 1.73 6.29 9.74
N ARG A 47 0.61 5.71 10.21
CA ARG A 47 0.18 5.84 11.59
C ARG A 47 1.21 5.30 12.57
N ALA A 48 1.75 4.11 12.32
CA ALA A 48 2.78 3.52 13.18
C ALA A 48 4.04 4.40 13.25
N LEU A 49 4.46 5.00 12.13
CA LEU A 49 5.58 5.95 12.10
C LEU A 49 5.29 7.21 12.92
N ASP A 50 4.07 7.74 12.86
CA ASP A 50 3.68 8.91 13.63
C ASP A 50 3.63 8.60 15.14
N GLU A 51 3.10 7.44 15.53
CA GLU A 51 3.12 6.98 16.92
C GLU A 51 4.58 6.82 17.43
N LEU A 52 5.48 6.24 16.63
CA LEU A 52 6.90 6.14 16.99
C LEU A 52 7.59 7.51 17.14
N ARG A 53 7.25 8.48 16.28
CA ARG A 53 7.76 9.85 16.39
C ARG A 53 7.30 10.53 17.67
N GLN A 54 6.03 10.33 18.06
CA GLN A 54 5.47 10.87 19.30
C GLN A 54 6.17 10.27 20.53
N ILE A 55 6.37 8.95 20.55
CA ILE A 55 7.10 8.28 21.64
C ILE A 55 8.53 8.83 21.75
N ARG A 56 9.23 8.99 20.63
CA ARG A 56 10.57 9.57 20.60
C ARG A 56 10.60 11.01 21.12
N ALA A 57 9.62 11.83 20.73
CA ALA A 57 9.51 13.21 21.18
C ALA A 57 9.28 13.29 22.71
N GLY A 58 8.37 12.46 23.24
CA GLY A 58 8.12 12.35 24.67
C GLY A 58 9.40 11.98 25.45
N LEU A 59 10.09 10.92 25.00
CA LEU A 59 11.35 10.51 25.64
C LEU A 59 12.44 11.58 25.56
N SER A 60 12.53 12.32 24.45
CA SER A 60 13.51 13.42 24.36
C SER A 60 13.21 14.56 25.31
N SER A 61 11.94 14.88 25.55
CA SER A 61 11.51 15.89 26.52
C SER A 61 11.87 15.50 27.95
N ASP A 62 11.78 14.22 28.29
CA ASP A 62 12.15 13.71 29.61
C ASP A 62 13.67 13.72 29.85
N LEU A 63 14.47 13.63 28.78
CA LEU A 63 15.94 13.58 28.85
C LEU A 63 16.61 14.96 28.88
N THR A 64 16.01 15.99 28.27
CA THR A 64 16.51 17.38 28.30
C THR A 64 15.85 18.21 29.40
N GLY A 65 15.75 17.65 30.62
CA GLY A 65 15.14 18.26 31.80
C GLY A 65 15.20 19.79 31.87
N ASP A 66 14.08 20.40 32.25
CA ASP A 66 13.84 21.84 32.22
C ASP A 66 15.04 22.66 32.76
N PRO A 67 15.77 23.41 31.91
CA PRO A 67 16.89 24.25 32.35
C PRO A 67 16.46 25.38 33.28
N GLY A 68 15.15 25.61 33.48
CA GLY A 68 14.60 26.52 34.49
C GLY A 68 14.65 25.99 35.93
N LEU A 69 15.07 24.74 36.17
CA LEU A 69 15.13 24.12 37.50
C LEU A 69 16.52 24.10 38.14
N GLU A 70 17.52 24.80 37.59
CA GLU A 70 18.80 24.99 38.28
C GLU A 70 18.63 25.97 39.46
N PRO A 71 18.97 25.55 40.70
CA PRO A 71 18.97 26.46 41.84
C PRO A 71 20.00 27.59 41.60
N PRO A 72 19.70 28.84 42.00
CA PRO A 72 20.63 29.95 41.81
C PRO A 72 21.99 29.65 42.50
N PRO A 73 23.11 30.09 41.89
CA PRO A 73 24.44 29.77 42.40
C PRO A 73 24.66 30.35 43.81
N PRO A 74 25.35 29.61 44.71
CA PRO A 74 25.61 30.07 46.07
C PRO A 74 26.48 31.32 46.06
N HIS A 75 26.05 32.35 46.78
CA HIS A 75 26.85 33.54 47.04
C HIS A 75 27.91 33.21 48.11
N TYR A 76 29.18 33.14 47.69
CA TYR A 76 30.35 33.02 48.56
C TYR A 76 30.88 34.39 49.01
#